data_AF-A0A937DK37-F1
#
_entry.id   AF-A0A937DK37-F1
#
_cell.length_a   1.000
_cell.length_b   1.000
_cell.length_c   1.000
_cell.angle_alpha   90.00
_cell.angle_beta   90.00
_cell.angle_gamma   90.00
#
_symmetry.space_group_name_H-M   'P 1'
#
loop_
_entity.id
_entity.type
_entity.pdbx_description
1 polymer ?
#
loop_
_entity_poly.entity_id
_entity_poly.type
_entity_poly.pdbx_seq_one_letter_code
_entity_poly.pdbx_strand_id
1 'polypeptide(L)'
;MPLPKVHPADSHHASPCPACERPLDTDSVICVNCGYDKRKGFTPGTGLGASAQKSGSLTCNHCGYDLRGLKLRRCPECGKVPTAPHWRDWNKALGRDVVRKAWLIPGSIFAFCVLSTIIAFALTRNAALIPPFGAVMGVYVLAGLIANFILCAVWSGFDAPMSLTALRLGAVGSLYIALQLLTAAVLPPSILLLIIPIMSATVLALVLLDLEPVEALVLTILTAVIAFGLVQALIALGVRSL
;
A
#
# COMPACT_ATOMS: atom_id res chain seq x y z
N MET A 1 32.03 10.48 -9.68
CA MET A 1 31.70 11.58 -10.60
C MET A 1 31.87 12.90 -9.86
N PRO A 2 32.76 13.81 -10.32
CA PRO A 2 32.91 15.13 -9.73
C PRO A 2 31.70 16.02 -10.06
N LEU A 3 31.18 16.73 -9.05
CA LEU A 3 30.06 17.67 -9.21
C LEU A 3 30.50 18.89 -10.04
N PRO A 4 29.63 19.42 -10.92
CA PRO A 4 29.95 20.60 -11.72
C PRO A 4 30.19 21.83 -10.83
N LYS A 5 31.28 22.56 -11.08
CA LYS A 5 31.62 23.80 -10.38
C LYS A 5 30.59 24.88 -10.74
N VAL A 6 29.81 25.31 -9.75
CA VAL A 6 28.87 26.43 -9.88
C VAL A 6 29.70 27.72 -9.97
N HIS A 7 29.71 28.37 -11.12
CA HIS A 7 30.29 29.71 -11.26
C HIS A 7 29.42 30.72 -10.48
N PRO A 8 30.02 31.62 -9.67
CA PRO A 8 29.26 32.68 -9.01
C PRO A 8 28.72 33.63 -10.08
N ALA A 9 27.40 33.63 -10.25
CA ALA A 9 26.71 34.50 -11.18
C ALA A 9 26.88 35.97 -10.74
N ASP A 10 27.32 36.81 -11.67
CA ASP A 10 27.35 38.25 -11.53
C ASP A 10 25.99 38.76 -11.07
N SER A 11 26.00 39.72 -10.13
CA SER A 11 24.82 40.21 -9.42
C SER A 11 23.89 41.01 -10.33
N HIS A 12 23.15 40.33 -11.20
CA HIS A 12 22.03 40.90 -11.91
C HIS A 12 20.95 41.27 -10.89
N HIS A 13 20.52 42.53 -10.93
CA HIS A 13 19.48 43.07 -10.05
C HIS A 13 18.18 42.27 -10.20
N ALA A 14 17.95 41.33 -9.30
CA ALA A 14 16.74 40.51 -9.27
C ALA A 14 15.53 41.40 -8.95
N SER A 15 14.66 41.60 -9.93
CA SER A 15 13.36 42.25 -9.69
C SER A 15 12.48 41.34 -8.82
N PRO A 16 11.76 41.85 -7.81
CA PRO A 16 10.83 41.02 -7.04
C PRO A 16 9.68 40.54 -7.94
N CYS A 17 9.32 39.26 -7.83
CA CYS A 17 8.19 38.70 -8.55
C CYS A 17 6.89 39.42 -8.13
N PRO A 18 6.09 39.98 -9.06
CA PRO A 18 4.89 40.74 -8.70
C PRO A 18 3.79 39.89 -8.04
N ALA A 19 3.91 38.56 -8.09
CA ALA A 19 2.92 37.64 -7.54
C ALA A 19 3.29 37.10 -6.15
N CYS A 20 4.57 36.86 -5.86
CA CYS A 20 5.03 36.28 -4.60
C CYS A 20 6.16 37.05 -3.90
N GLU A 21 6.55 38.20 -4.46
CA GLU A 21 7.58 39.14 -3.97
C GLU A 21 8.99 38.55 -3.78
N ARG A 22 9.18 37.27 -4.10
CA ARG A 22 10.50 36.63 -4.09
C ARG A 22 11.35 37.13 -5.26
N PRO A 23 12.69 37.20 -5.10
CA PRO A 23 13.58 37.62 -6.16
C PRO A 23 13.39 36.71 -7.38
N LEU A 24 13.16 37.34 -8.53
CA LEU A 24 12.99 36.68 -9.81
C LEU A 24 14.19 37.00 -10.66
N ASP A 25 14.86 35.95 -11.16
CA ASP A 25 15.97 36.10 -12.07
C ASP A 25 15.50 36.89 -13.31
N THR A 26 16.31 37.85 -13.74
CA THR A 26 15.94 38.85 -14.74
C THR A 26 15.61 38.17 -16.08
N ASP A 27 16.33 37.10 -16.40
CA ASP A 27 16.14 36.30 -17.62
C ASP A 27 15.07 35.20 -17.47
N SER A 28 14.66 34.88 -16.25
CA SER A 28 13.62 33.87 -16.03
C SER A 28 12.25 34.40 -16.47
N VAL A 29 11.64 33.70 -17.42
CA VAL A 29 10.27 34.00 -17.90
C VAL A 29 9.22 33.53 -16.89
N ILE A 30 9.52 32.45 -16.14
CA ILE A 30 8.61 31.83 -15.19
C ILE A 30 9.25 31.84 -13.80
N CYS A 31 8.51 32.32 -12.79
CA CYS A 31 8.93 32.26 -11.39
C CYS A 31 8.93 30.82 -10.89
N VAL A 32 10.12 30.29 -10.60
CA VAL A 32 10.30 28.92 -10.05
C VAL A 32 9.57 28.69 -8.73
N ASN A 33 9.33 29.74 -7.95
CA ASN A 33 8.66 29.62 -6.65
C ASN A 33 7.14 29.60 -6.73
N CYS A 34 6.53 30.34 -7.65
CA CYS A 34 5.07 30.48 -7.70
C CYS A 34 4.42 30.23 -9.06
N GLY A 35 5.22 29.95 -10.10
CA GLY A 35 4.75 29.68 -11.46
C GLY A 35 4.22 30.90 -12.21
N TYR A 36 4.52 32.13 -11.75
CA TYR A 36 4.14 33.36 -12.45
C TYR A 36 4.90 33.49 -13.78
N ASP A 37 4.19 33.67 -14.89
CA ASP A 37 4.74 33.86 -16.23
C ASP A 37 4.75 35.36 -16.61
N LYS A 38 5.93 35.93 -16.85
CA LYS A 38 6.11 37.35 -17.22
C LYS A 38 5.39 37.71 -18.52
N ARG A 39 5.26 36.78 -19.47
CA ARG A 39 4.68 37.04 -20.80
C ARG A 39 3.16 37.05 -20.80
N LYS A 40 2.57 36.14 -20.02
CA LYS A 40 1.11 35.94 -20.00
C LYS A 40 0.43 36.67 -18.84
N GLY A 41 1.22 37.27 -17.95
CA GLY A 41 0.73 37.76 -16.66
C GLY A 41 0.30 36.61 -15.76
N PHE A 42 -0.52 36.90 -14.76
CA PHE A 42 -1.04 35.85 -13.87
C PHE A 42 -2.15 35.07 -14.58
N THR A 43 -1.82 33.97 -15.25
CA THR A 43 -2.81 33.02 -15.75
C THR A 43 -3.21 32.05 -14.62
N PRO A 44 -4.44 32.15 -14.07
CA PRO A 44 -4.96 31.14 -13.15
C PRO A 44 -5.09 29.82 -13.92
N GLY A 45 -4.09 28.95 -13.81
CA GLY A 45 -4.03 27.68 -14.55
C GLY A 45 -2.65 27.29 -15.09
N THR A 46 -1.61 28.12 -14.95
CA THR A 46 -0.23 27.73 -15.31
C THR A 46 0.73 27.68 -14.13
N GLY A 47 0.35 28.24 -12.98
CA GLY A 47 1.02 28.01 -11.71
C GLY A 47 0.60 26.67 -11.08
N LEU A 48 1.32 26.24 -10.04
CA LEU A 48 1.12 25.03 -9.22
C LEU A 48 -0.35 24.62 -8.93
N GLY A 49 -1.32 25.54 -9.04
CA GLY A 49 -2.75 25.28 -8.95
C GLY A 49 -3.37 24.44 -10.08
N ALA A 50 -2.75 24.33 -11.26
CA ALA A 50 -3.28 23.51 -12.37
C ALA A 50 -3.22 22.01 -12.08
N SER A 51 -2.16 21.57 -11.38
CA SER A 51 -2.04 20.18 -10.92
C SER A 51 -2.89 19.91 -9.67
N ALA A 52 -3.03 20.90 -8.78
CA ALA A 52 -3.86 20.81 -7.59
C ALA A 52 -5.36 20.71 -7.91
N GLN A 53 -5.81 21.25 -9.06
CA GLN A 53 -7.20 21.16 -9.48
C GLN A 53 -7.68 19.72 -9.71
N LYS A 54 -6.76 18.78 -9.95
CA LYS A 54 -7.08 17.35 -10.15
C LYS A 54 -7.04 16.55 -8.84
N SER A 55 -6.43 17.09 -7.78
CA SER A 55 -6.14 16.35 -6.53
C SER A 55 -6.80 16.97 -5.30
N GLY A 56 -8.13 16.94 -5.24
CA GLY A 56 -8.86 17.20 -4.00
C GLY A 56 -8.86 18.66 -3.55
N SER A 57 -9.69 18.95 -2.55
CA SER A 57 -10.07 20.31 -2.14
C SER A 57 -8.88 21.23 -1.84
N LEU A 58 -8.88 22.42 -2.45
CA LEU A 58 -7.96 23.50 -2.12
C LEU A 58 -8.48 24.22 -0.86
N THR A 59 -8.31 23.64 0.32
CA THR A 59 -8.69 24.28 1.58
C THR A 59 -7.54 25.10 2.16
N CYS A 60 -7.87 26.18 2.86
CA CYS A 60 -6.88 26.97 3.57
C CYS A 60 -6.29 26.18 4.74
N ASN A 61 -4.97 25.98 4.77
CA ASN A 61 -4.28 25.23 5.83
C ASN A 61 -4.44 25.83 7.25
N HIS A 62 -4.93 27.07 7.37
CA HIS A 62 -5.11 27.73 8.67
C HIS A 62 -6.54 27.70 9.20
N CYS A 63 -7.55 27.92 8.35
CA CYS A 63 -8.95 28.02 8.77
C CYS A 63 -9.87 26.97 8.13
N GLY A 64 -9.37 26.14 7.21
CA GLY A 64 -10.16 25.11 6.53
C GLY A 64 -11.11 25.63 5.45
N TYR A 65 -11.18 26.95 5.21
CA TYR A 65 -12.05 27.55 4.18
C TYR A 65 -11.73 27.00 2.79
N ASP A 66 -12.75 26.64 2.01
CA ASP A 66 -12.57 26.14 0.64
C ASP A 66 -12.24 27.31 -0.30
N LEU A 67 -11.06 27.26 -0.90
CA LEU A 67 -10.54 28.30 -1.79
C LEU A 67 -10.90 28.04 -3.26
N ARG A 68 -11.71 27.02 -3.55
CA ARG A 68 -12.17 26.73 -4.91
C ARG A 68 -12.94 27.91 -5.49
N GLY A 69 -12.55 28.34 -6.70
CA GLY A 69 -13.22 29.39 -7.46
C GLY A 69 -12.90 30.83 -7.01
N LEU A 70 -12.13 31.02 -5.93
CA LEU A 70 -11.69 32.35 -5.54
C LEU A 70 -10.58 32.85 -6.48
N LYS A 71 -10.79 34.05 -7.03
CA LYS A 71 -9.77 34.76 -7.84
C LYS A 71 -8.66 35.36 -6.98
N LEU A 72 -8.92 35.58 -5.68
CA LEU A 72 -7.96 36.18 -4.77
C LEU A 72 -6.99 35.13 -4.21
N ARG A 73 -5.70 35.48 -4.16
CA ARG A 73 -4.63 34.68 -3.54
C ARG A 73 -4.67 34.66 -2.00
N ARG A 74 -5.59 35.41 -1.38
CA ARG A 74 -5.65 35.55 0.08
C ARG A 74 -6.96 34.95 0.58
N CYS A 75 -6.90 34.15 1.64
CA CYS A 75 -8.10 33.58 2.23
C CYS A 75 -8.98 34.71 2.80
N PRO A 76 -10.29 34.76 2.49
CA PRO A 76 -11.17 35.83 2.94
C PRO A 76 -11.41 35.79 4.46
N GLU A 77 -11.39 34.59 5.06
CA GLU A 77 -11.64 34.39 6.49
C GLU A 77 -10.42 34.77 7.34
N CYS A 78 -9.23 34.27 6.98
CA CYS A 78 -8.05 34.40 7.84
C CYS A 78 -7.00 35.41 7.34
N GLY A 79 -7.19 35.98 6.15
CA GLY A 79 -6.25 36.94 5.56
C GLY A 79 -4.87 36.38 5.22
N LYS A 80 -4.61 35.09 5.46
CA LYS A 80 -3.31 34.46 5.13
C LYS A 80 -3.30 34.00 3.68
N VAL A 81 -2.12 34.11 3.07
CA VAL A 81 -1.86 33.57 1.73
C VAL A 81 -1.60 32.07 1.89
N PRO A 82 -2.39 31.19 1.24
CA PRO A 82 -2.16 29.76 1.27
C PRO A 82 -0.81 29.48 0.59
N THR A 83 0.18 29.11 1.38
CA THR A 83 1.43 28.58 0.86
C THR A 83 1.17 27.17 0.38
N ALA A 84 1.58 26.86 -0.86
CA ALA A 84 1.63 25.48 -1.31
C ALA A 84 2.37 24.65 -0.26
N PRO A 85 1.86 23.46 0.13
CA PRO A 85 2.55 22.63 1.10
C PRO A 85 3.98 22.41 0.61
N HIS A 86 4.95 22.62 1.50
CA HIS A 86 6.34 22.36 1.17
C HIS A 86 6.46 20.90 0.70
N TRP A 87 7.22 20.64 -0.36
CA TRP A 87 7.34 19.30 -0.97
C TRP A 87 7.64 18.20 0.07
N ARG A 88 8.41 18.55 1.10
CA ARG A 88 8.73 17.67 2.24
C ARG A 88 7.52 17.30 3.09
N ASP A 89 6.59 18.22 3.31
CA ASP A 89 5.39 17.97 4.10
C ASP A 89 4.36 17.17 3.31
N TRP A 90 4.27 17.42 2.00
CA TRP A 90 3.48 16.60 1.10
C TRP A 90 4.02 15.16 1.04
N ASN A 91 5.33 14.98 0.87
CA ASN A 91 5.96 13.65 0.91
C ASN A 91 5.78 12.94 2.26
N LYS A 92 5.82 13.67 3.39
CA LYS A 92 5.52 13.11 4.72
C LYS A 92 4.05 12.68 4.84
N ALA A 93 3.12 13.46 4.31
CA ALA A 93 1.70 13.11 4.32
C ALA A 93 1.45 11.87 3.45
N LEU A 94 1.95 11.86 2.22
CA LEU A 94 1.82 10.74 1.30
C LEU A 94 2.49 9.47 1.87
N GLY A 95 3.68 9.61 2.47
CA GLY A 95 4.37 8.50 3.13
C GLY A 95 3.55 7.86 4.24
N ARG A 96 2.89 8.66 5.09
CA ARG A 96 2.01 8.13 6.14
C ARG A 96 0.81 7.38 5.57
N ASP A 97 0.21 7.89 4.49
CA ASP A 97 -0.95 7.26 3.87
C ASP A 97 -0.58 5.95 3.15
N VAL A 98 0.59 5.91 2.49
CA VAL A 98 1.12 4.70 1.86
C VAL A 98 1.41 3.64 2.91
N VAL A 99 2.09 4.00 4.00
CA VAL A 99 2.35 3.07 5.12
C VAL A 99 1.03 2.56 5.71
N ARG A 100 0.07 3.45 5.98
CA ARG A 100 -1.23 3.02 6.53
C ARG A 100 -1.95 2.03 5.61
N LYS A 101 -2.02 2.30 4.30
CA LYS A 101 -2.66 1.41 3.32
C LYS A 101 -1.93 0.07 3.20
N ALA A 102 -0.59 0.09 3.24
CA ALA A 102 0.22 -1.12 3.19
C ALA A 102 -0.10 -2.09 4.33
N TRP A 103 -0.46 -1.58 5.51
CA TRP A 103 -0.85 -2.40 6.67
C TRP A 103 -2.35 -2.73 6.70
N LEU A 104 -3.22 -1.77 6.37
CA LEU A 104 -4.67 -1.95 6.47
C LEU A 104 -5.23 -2.97 5.49
N ILE A 105 -4.73 -3.01 4.25
CA ILE A 105 -5.25 -3.91 3.20
C ILE A 105 -5.00 -5.39 3.55
N PRO A 106 -3.75 -5.86 3.78
CA PRO A 106 -3.52 -7.25 4.16
C PRO A 106 -4.12 -7.56 5.54
N GLY A 107 -4.11 -6.59 6.47
CA GLY A 107 -4.70 -6.76 7.80
C GLY A 107 -6.21 -7.00 7.76
N SER A 108 -6.95 -6.30 6.91
CA SER A 108 -8.40 -6.48 6.78
C SER A 108 -8.75 -7.80 6.11
N ILE A 109 -8.01 -8.21 5.08
CA ILE A 109 -8.18 -9.52 4.41
C ILE A 109 -7.90 -10.65 5.40
N PHE A 110 -6.80 -10.55 6.15
CA PHE A 110 -6.43 -11.53 7.16
C PHE A 110 -7.52 -11.67 8.22
N ALA A 111 -7.96 -10.55 8.81
CA ALA A 111 -8.99 -10.54 9.84
C ALA A 111 -10.31 -11.14 9.34
N PHE A 112 -10.72 -10.79 8.11
CA PHE A 112 -11.95 -11.30 7.51
C PHE A 112 -11.91 -12.82 7.29
N CYS A 113 -10.82 -13.35 6.72
CA CYS A 113 -10.69 -14.78 6.45
C CYS A 113 -10.55 -15.62 7.74
N VAL A 114 -9.86 -15.09 8.75
CA VAL A 114 -9.76 -15.74 10.06
C VAL A 114 -11.12 -15.75 10.74
N LEU A 115 -11.83 -14.62 10.76
CA LEU A 115 -13.16 -14.51 11.36
C LEU A 115 -14.16 -15.44 10.68
N SER A 116 -14.18 -15.50 9.34
CA SER A 116 -15.06 -16.40 8.59
C SER A 116 -14.78 -17.87 8.91
N THR A 117 -13.51 -18.24 9.09
CA THR A 117 -13.11 -19.61 9.44
C THR A 117 -13.52 -19.97 10.87
N ILE A 118 -13.36 -19.05 11.83
CA ILE A 118 -13.82 -19.24 13.22
C ILE A 118 -15.34 -19.42 13.27
N ILE A 119 -16.08 -18.59 12.52
CA ILE A 119 -17.54 -18.71 12.42
C ILE A 119 -17.93 -20.07 11.82
N ALA A 120 -17.24 -20.51 10.77
CA ALA A 120 -17.49 -21.83 10.17
C ALA A 120 -17.28 -22.97 11.19
N PHE A 121 -16.21 -22.95 11.98
CA PHE A 121 -15.98 -23.95 13.04
C PHE A 121 -17.01 -23.91 14.16
N ALA A 122 -17.47 -22.71 14.54
CA ALA A 122 -18.52 -22.55 15.53
C ALA A 122 -19.85 -23.14 15.04
N LEU A 123 -20.20 -22.93 13.77
CA LEU A 123 -21.42 -23.47 13.16
C LEU A 123 -21.39 -25.00 13.02
N THR A 124 -20.22 -25.60 12.77
CA THR A 124 -20.08 -27.06 12.63
C THR A 124 -19.93 -27.78 13.99
N ARG A 125 -20.13 -27.08 15.12
CA ARG A 125 -19.91 -27.60 16.49
C ARG A 125 -18.50 -28.12 16.77
N ASN A 126 -17.51 -27.71 15.98
CA ASN A 126 -16.11 -28.16 16.11
C ASN A 126 -15.25 -27.08 16.78
N ALA A 127 -15.75 -26.47 17.86
CA ALA A 127 -15.03 -25.41 18.57
C ALA A 127 -13.66 -25.87 19.12
N ALA A 128 -13.48 -27.17 19.37
CA ALA A 128 -12.21 -27.76 19.77
C ALA A 128 -11.08 -27.62 18.72
N LEU A 129 -11.42 -27.35 17.45
CA LEU A 129 -10.44 -27.15 16.38
C LEU A 129 -9.94 -25.69 16.28
N ILE A 130 -10.49 -24.75 17.06
CA ILE A 130 -10.06 -23.35 17.03
C ILE A 130 -8.61 -23.18 17.54
N PRO A 131 -8.18 -23.76 18.68
CA PRO A 131 -6.79 -23.67 19.11
C PRO A 131 -5.77 -24.27 18.11
N PRO A 132 -5.94 -25.50 17.58
CA PRO A 132 -4.97 -26.06 16.65
C PRO A 132 -4.99 -25.34 15.28
N PHE A 133 -6.10 -24.71 14.88
CA PHE A 133 -6.12 -23.82 13.71
C PHE A 133 -5.16 -22.64 13.87
N GLY A 134 -5.12 -22.00 15.05
CA GLY A 134 -4.15 -20.93 15.34
C GLY A 134 -2.70 -21.40 15.22
N ALA A 135 -2.39 -22.62 15.69
CA ALA A 135 -1.07 -23.22 15.57
C ALA A 135 -0.71 -23.50 14.10
N VAL A 136 -1.64 -24.05 13.31
CA VAL A 136 -1.46 -24.29 11.87
C VAL A 136 -1.19 -23.00 11.11
N MET A 137 -1.93 -21.93 11.41
CA MET A 137 -1.68 -20.60 10.85
C MET A 137 -0.28 -20.08 11.20
N GLY A 138 0.17 -20.26 12.45
CA GLY A 138 1.52 -19.88 12.88
C GLY A 138 2.63 -20.63 12.13
N VAL A 139 2.49 -21.95 11.99
CA VAL A 139 3.43 -22.79 11.24
C VAL A 139 3.44 -22.39 9.76
N TYR A 140 2.28 -22.15 9.17
CA TYR A 140 2.17 -21.70 7.78
C TYR A 140 2.89 -20.36 7.55
N VAL A 141 2.64 -19.36 8.39
CA VAL A 141 3.28 -18.04 8.27
C VAL A 141 4.79 -18.17 8.43
N LEU A 142 5.26 -18.97 9.38
CA LEU A 142 6.69 -19.20 9.59
C LEU A 142 7.35 -19.88 8.37
N ALA A 143 6.72 -20.93 7.84
CA ALA A 143 7.20 -21.62 6.64
C ALA A 143 7.20 -20.70 5.41
N GLY A 144 6.15 -19.90 5.24
CA GLY A 144 6.06 -18.89 4.18
C GLY A 144 7.13 -17.81 4.32
N LEU A 145 7.43 -17.35 5.54
CA LEU A 145 8.50 -16.38 5.79
C LEU A 145 9.87 -16.96 5.41
N ILE A 146 10.15 -18.21 5.77
CA ILE A 146 11.39 -18.89 5.40
C ILE A 146 11.49 -19.05 3.88
N ALA A 147 10.40 -19.49 3.22
CA ALA A 147 10.36 -19.62 1.77
C ALA A 147 10.55 -18.27 1.06
N ASN A 148 9.88 -17.22 1.53
CA ASN A 148 10.03 -15.87 1.00
C ASN A 148 11.45 -15.33 1.24
N PHE A 149 12.06 -15.60 2.39
CA PHE A 149 13.44 -15.21 2.67
C PHE A 149 14.43 -15.85 1.70
N ILE A 150 14.26 -17.14 1.42
CA ILE A 150 15.09 -17.88 0.45
C ILE A 150 14.91 -17.29 -0.96
N LEU A 151 13.66 -17.02 -1.37
CA LEU A 151 13.36 -16.42 -2.68
C LEU A 151 13.97 -15.02 -2.82
N CYS A 152 13.80 -14.16 -1.82
CA CYS A 152 14.40 -12.82 -1.78
C CYS A 152 15.93 -12.88 -1.82
N ALA A 153 16.56 -13.86 -1.16
CA ALA A 153 18.00 -14.03 -1.17
C ALA A 153 18.56 -14.48 -2.53
N VAL A 154 17.76 -15.19 -3.34
CA VAL A 154 18.16 -15.72 -4.64
C VAL A 154 17.88 -14.75 -5.79
N TRP A 155 16.75 -14.03 -5.76
CA TRP A 155 16.28 -13.23 -6.90
C TRP A 155 16.14 -11.73 -6.61
N SER A 156 15.21 -11.32 -5.75
CA SER A 156 14.69 -9.93 -5.72
C SER A 156 15.41 -8.98 -4.75
N GLY A 157 16.11 -9.49 -3.74
CA GLY A 157 16.53 -8.69 -2.59
C GLY A 157 15.39 -8.46 -1.57
N PHE A 158 15.66 -7.66 -0.54
CA PHE A 158 14.74 -7.43 0.57
C PHE A 158 14.05 -6.05 0.47
N ASP A 159 12.78 -6.03 0.07
CA ASP A 159 12.04 -4.79 -0.20
C ASP A 159 11.12 -4.31 0.94
N ALA A 160 10.80 -5.18 1.91
CA ALA A 160 9.83 -4.88 2.96
C ALA A 160 10.28 -5.32 4.35
N PRO A 161 9.82 -4.66 5.44
CA PRO A 161 10.09 -5.11 6.80
C PRO A 161 9.40 -6.46 7.06
N MET A 162 10.10 -7.37 7.76
CA MET A 162 9.65 -8.76 7.99
C MET A 162 8.24 -8.86 8.60
N SER A 163 7.85 -7.90 9.46
CA SER A 163 6.52 -7.89 10.08
C SER A 163 5.40 -7.63 9.08
N LEU A 164 5.63 -6.79 8.07
CA LEU A 164 4.67 -6.54 7.01
C LEU A 164 4.56 -7.75 6.08
N THR A 165 5.69 -8.38 5.75
CA THR A 165 5.72 -9.62 4.96
C THR A 165 4.99 -10.76 5.67
N ALA A 166 5.18 -10.89 6.99
CA ALA A 166 4.46 -11.88 7.81
C ALA A 166 2.94 -11.67 7.75
N LEU A 167 2.49 -10.40 7.84
CA LEU A 167 1.07 -10.06 7.74
C LEU A 167 0.50 -10.38 6.35
N ARG A 168 1.23 -10.08 5.27
CA ARG A 168 0.85 -10.38 3.88
C ARG A 168 0.74 -11.89 3.65
N LEU A 169 1.73 -12.66 4.11
CA LEU A 169 1.72 -14.12 4.05
C LEU A 169 0.59 -14.71 4.90
N GLY A 170 0.33 -14.13 6.07
CA GLY A 170 -0.82 -14.48 6.90
C GLY A 170 -2.14 -14.31 6.14
N ALA A 171 -2.32 -13.20 5.44
CA ALA A 171 -3.52 -12.93 4.63
C ALA A 171 -3.67 -13.94 3.47
N VAL A 172 -2.58 -14.27 2.77
CA VAL A 172 -2.58 -15.29 1.70
C VAL A 172 -2.92 -16.67 2.28
N GLY A 173 -2.30 -17.03 3.40
CA GLY A 173 -2.52 -18.31 4.07
C GLY A 173 -3.92 -18.49 4.62
N SER A 174 -4.48 -17.45 5.25
CA SER A 174 -5.82 -17.53 5.82
C SER A 174 -6.88 -17.64 4.73
N LEU A 175 -6.71 -16.96 3.58
CA LEU A 175 -7.56 -17.14 2.41
C LEU A 175 -7.44 -18.57 1.84
N TYR A 176 -6.22 -19.06 1.67
CA TYR A 176 -5.97 -20.41 1.15
C TYR A 176 -6.65 -21.47 2.01
N ILE A 177 -6.44 -21.42 3.34
CA ILE A 177 -7.00 -22.39 4.27
C ILE A 177 -8.53 -22.25 4.34
N ALA A 178 -9.07 -21.03 4.36
CA ALA A 178 -10.52 -20.80 4.34
C ALA A 178 -11.18 -21.42 3.10
N LEU A 179 -10.59 -21.21 1.91
CA LEU A 179 -11.09 -21.80 0.66
C LEU A 179 -10.93 -23.33 0.64
N GLN A 180 -9.85 -23.85 1.22
CA GLN A 180 -9.63 -25.29 1.32
C GLN A 180 -10.66 -25.97 2.25
N LEU A 181 -10.99 -25.34 3.37
CA LEU A 181 -12.04 -25.81 4.28
C LEU A 181 -13.43 -25.71 3.62
N LEU A 182 -13.70 -24.61 2.92
CA LEU A 182 -14.97 -24.42 2.21
C LEU A 182 -15.15 -25.46 1.10
N THR A 183 -14.12 -25.70 0.28
CA THR A 183 -14.16 -26.69 -0.80
C THR A 183 -14.29 -28.11 -0.25
N ALA A 184 -13.59 -28.44 0.83
CA ALA A 184 -13.71 -29.73 1.51
C ALA A 184 -15.10 -29.97 2.12
N ALA A 185 -15.82 -28.92 2.51
CA ALA A 185 -17.17 -29.04 3.06
C ALA A 185 -18.25 -29.27 1.99
N VAL A 186 -18.03 -28.79 0.75
CA VAL A 186 -19.07 -28.78 -0.29
C VAL A 186 -18.91 -29.93 -1.29
N LEU A 187 -17.67 -30.35 -1.60
CA LEU A 187 -17.38 -31.25 -2.71
C LEU A 187 -16.53 -32.45 -2.27
N PRO A 188 -16.71 -33.64 -2.88
CA PRO A 188 -15.84 -34.78 -2.62
C PRO A 188 -14.39 -34.44 -3.01
N PRO A 189 -13.39 -35.00 -2.31
CA PRO A 189 -11.98 -34.67 -2.53
C PRO A 189 -11.59 -34.99 -3.97
N SER A 190 -11.37 -33.93 -4.76
CA SER A 190 -10.95 -34.02 -6.15
C SER A 190 -9.81 -33.04 -6.40
N ILE A 191 -8.91 -33.41 -7.32
CA ILE A 191 -7.70 -32.62 -7.63
C ILE A 191 -8.08 -31.20 -8.11
N LEU A 192 -9.22 -31.07 -8.80
CA LEU A 192 -9.75 -29.79 -9.29
C LEU A 192 -10.00 -28.79 -8.15
N LEU A 193 -10.32 -29.26 -6.94
CA LEU A 193 -10.57 -28.40 -5.78
C LEU A 193 -9.29 -27.80 -5.18
N LEU A 194 -8.12 -28.34 -5.52
CA LEU A 194 -6.84 -27.75 -5.11
C LEU A 194 -6.43 -26.60 -6.02
N ILE A 195 -6.90 -26.59 -7.28
CA ILE A 195 -6.52 -25.56 -8.25
C ILE A 195 -7.08 -24.19 -7.83
N ILE A 196 -8.34 -24.13 -7.44
CA ILE A 196 -9.02 -22.88 -7.05
C ILE A 196 -8.26 -22.14 -5.91
N PRO A 197 -8.01 -22.76 -4.74
CA PRO A 197 -7.32 -22.08 -3.63
C PRO A 197 -5.87 -21.72 -4.00
N ILE A 198 -5.16 -22.56 -4.77
CA ILE A 198 -3.80 -22.25 -5.23
C ILE A 198 -3.81 -21.03 -6.16
N MET A 199 -4.70 -20.99 -7.15
CA MET A 199 -4.79 -19.87 -8.09
C MET A 199 -5.19 -18.57 -7.38
N SER A 200 -6.18 -18.61 -6.48
CA SER A 200 -6.57 -17.43 -5.71
C SER A 200 -5.46 -16.95 -4.78
N ALA A 201 -4.74 -17.87 -4.12
CA ALA A 201 -3.62 -17.53 -3.27
C ALA A 201 -2.47 -16.92 -4.08
N THR A 202 -2.24 -17.41 -5.31
CA THR A 202 -1.19 -16.90 -6.21
C THR A 202 -1.51 -15.49 -6.69
N VAL A 203 -2.75 -15.23 -7.11
CA VAL A 203 -3.19 -13.88 -7.48
C VAL A 203 -3.07 -12.94 -6.29
N LEU A 204 -3.46 -13.38 -5.09
CA LEU A 204 -3.33 -12.55 -3.90
C LEU A 204 -1.87 -12.31 -3.50
N ALA A 205 -1.00 -13.31 -3.64
CA ALA A 205 0.43 -13.19 -3.38
C ALA A 205 1.08 -12.20 -4.36
N LEU A 206 0.73 -12.26 -5.65
CA LEU A 206 1.15 -11.31 -6.67
C LEU A 206 0.79 -9.87 -6.26
N VAL A 207 -0.45 -9.64 -5.86
CA VAL A 207 -0.96 -8.30 -5.51
C VAL A 207 -0.41 -7.78 -4.18
N LEU A 208 -0.27 -8.64 -3.16
CA LEU A 208 0.12 -8.21 -1.82
C LEU A 208 1.63 -8.16 -1.61
N LEU A 209 2.39 -9.11 -2.16
CA LEU A 209 3.83 -9.16 -1.99
C LEU A 209 4.60 -8.44 -3.09
N ASP A 210 3.93 -8.04 -4.18
CA ASP A 210 4.55 -7.40 -5.35
C ASP A 210 5.64 -8.28 -5.99
N LEU A 211 5.41 -9.60 -5.96
CA LEU A 211 6.29 -10.62 -6.53
C LEU A 211 6.09 -10.76 -8.03
N GLU A 212 7.12 -11.22 -8.73
CA GLU A 212 6.94 -11.66 -10.11
C GLU A 212 6.00 -12.88 -10.18
N PRO A 213 5.27 -13.10 -11.29
CA PRO A 213 4.32 -14.22 -11.41
C PRO A 213 4.94 -15.60 -11.13
N VAL A 214 6.21 -15.80 -11.52
CA VAL A 214 6.93 -17.05 -11.31
C VAL A 214 7.28 -17.22 -9.83
N GLU A 215 7.79 -16.18 -9.18
CA GLU A 215 8.12 -16.19 -7.74
C GLU A 215 6.87 -16.41 -6.89
N ALA A 216 5.77 -15.72 -7.23
CA ALA A 216 4.48 -15.87 -6.57
C ALA A 216 3.97 -17.31 -6.68
N LEU A 217 4.04 -17.92 -7.87
CA LEU A 217 3.62 -19.31 -8.08
C LEU A 217 4.49 -20.31 -7.31
N VAL A 218 5.81 -20.13 -7.30
CA VAL A 218 6.73 -21.00 -6.54
C VAL A 218 6.44 -20.90 -5.04
N LEU A 219 6.31 -19.68 -4.52
CA LEU A 219 5.98 -19.43 -3.12
C LEU A 219 4.63 -20.06 -2.72
N THR A 220 3.59 -19.90 -3.55
CA THR A 220 2.27 -20.45 -3.25
C THR A 220 2.24 -21.96 -3.34
N ILE A 221 2.94 -22.59 -4.30
CA ILE A 221 3.04 -24.06 -4.37
C ILE A 221 3.74 -24.61 -3.12
N LEU A 222 4.89 -24.04 -2.75
CA LEU A 222 5.65 -24.49 -1.57
C LEU A 222 4.83 -24.40 -0.29
N THR A 223 4.17 -23.26 -0.09
CA THR A 223 3.32 -23.04 1.10
C THR A 223 2.02 -23.85 1.05
N ALA A 224 1.45 -24.08 -0.13
CA ALA A 224 0.25 -24.91 -0.32
C ALA A 224 0.50 -26.38 0.04
N VAL A 225 1.66 -26.95 -0.28
CA VAL A 225 2.02 -28.32 0.11
C VAL A 225 2.01 -28.47 1.63
N ILE A 226 2.60 -27.50 2.35
CA ILE A 226 2.64 -27.48 3.81
C ILE A 226 1.24 -27.30 4.39
N ALA A 227 0.48 -26.33 3.88
CA ALA A 227 -0.89 -26.08 4.31
C ALA A 227 -1.79 -27.30 4.10
N PHE A 228 -1.70 -27.96 2.94
CA PHE A 228 -2.46 -29.16 2.64
C PHE A 228 -2.18 -30.26 3.67
N GLY A 229 -0.90 -30.53 3.97
CA GLY A 229 -0.53 -31.51 5.00
C GLY A 229 -1.08 -31.17 6.38
N LEU A 230 -0.99 -29.90 6.79
CA LEU A 230 -1.51 -29.42 8.08
C LEU A 230 -3.05 -29.50 8.16
N VAL A 231 -3.75 -29.16 7.08
CA VAL A 231 -5.23 -29.23 7.02
C VAL A 231 -5.69 -30.69 7.05
N GLN A 232 -5.04 -31.60 6.33
CA GLN A 232 -5.36 -33.03 6.41
C GLN A 232 -5.13 -33.58 7.83
N ALA A 233 -4.07 -33.14 8.51
CA ALA A 233 -3.83 -33.50 9.91
C ALA A 233 -4.94 -32.96 10.85
N LEU A 234 -5.40 -31.72 10.65
CA LEU A 234 -6.52 -31.15 11.41
C LEU A 234 -7.82 -31.91 11.19
N ILE A 235 -8.14 -32.25 9.94
CA ILE A 235 -9.34 -33.03 9.59
C ILE A 235 -9.26 -34.41 10.25
N ALA A 236 -8.11 -35.08 10.18
CA ALA A 236 -7.91 -36.38 10.82
C ALA A 236 -8.05 -36.34 12.34
N LEU A 237 -7.63 -35.24 12.99
CA LEU A 237 -7.85 -35.02 14.43
C LEU A 237 -9.32 -34.77 14.76
N GLY A 238 -10.02 -33.97 13.95
CA GLY A 238 -11.44 -33.68 14.14
C GLY A 238 -12.33 -34.92 14.03
N VAL A 239 -12.07 -35.79 13.05
CA VAL A 239 -12.80 -37.06 12.88
C VAL A 239 -12.67 -37.98 14.09
N ARG A 240 -11.53 -37.96 14.81
CA ARG A 240 -11.34 -38.77 16.02
C ARG A 240 -12.08 -38.25 17.25
N SER A 241 -12.59 -37.02 17.21
CA SER A 241 -13.27 -36.39 18.34
C SER A 241 -14.80 -36.49 18.30
N LEU A 242 -15.35 -37.00 17.20
CA LEU A 242 -16.78 -37.32 17.01
C LEU A 242 -17.06 -38.78 17.37
#